data_AF-A0A1V4RT55-F1
#
_entry.id   AF-A0A1V4RT55-F1
#
_cell.length_a   1.000
_cell.length_b   1.000
_cell.length_c   1.000
_cell.angle_alpha   90.00
_cell.angle_beta   90.00
_cell.angle_gamma   90.00
#
_symmetry.space_group_name_H-M   'P 1'
#
loop_
_entity.id
_entity.type
_entity.pdbx_description
1 polymer ?
#
loop_
_entity_poly.entity_id
_entity_poly.type
_entity_poly.pdbx_seq_one_letter_code
_entity_poly.pdbx_strand_id
1 'polypeptide(L)'
;MKQEFRVTCPFCAVGCRFKILKGENEVVFSQRTTDNIDFDYENDINEGALCPRGHFAYELLSHPKRLGRAFYKKNGKLTPEIPEIIFQKVVADLKKQKAANPLAILFDPMLSLHDIRALLEFARNNKITTVDFVAPTDWHLFHAMVETPFTHRQCRNSRALKNLNSVLAIGDLFTKEPVLSRHLLKAKYAFRANQFNVINPFPTRTSWFA
;
A
#
# COMPACT_ATOMS: atom_id res chain seq x y z
N MET A 1 -5.06 -25.49 17.28
CA MET A 1 -4.34 -24.20 17.10
C MET A 1 -4.94 -23.52 15.88
N LYS A 2 -5.37 -22.26 15.99
CA LYS A 2 -5.93 -21.53 14.83
C LYS A 2 -4.84 -21.35 13.78
N GLN A 3 -5.20 -21.47 12.49
CA GLN A 3 -4.24 -21.26 11.41
C GLN A 3 -3.81 -19.79 11.40
N GLU A 4 -2.51 -19.55 11.36
CA GLU A 4 -1.92 -18.20 11.37
C GLU A 4 -1.36 -17.86 9.99
N PHE A 5 -1.65 -16.65 9.52
CA PHE A 5 -1.05 -16.07 8.33
C PHE A 5 -0.32 -14.79 8.68
N ARG A 6 0.97 -14.71 8.33
CA ARG A 6 1.76 -13.47 8.48
C ARG A 6 1.55 -12.61 7.24
N VAL A 7 1.12 -11.37 7.46
CA VAL A 7 0.69 -10.46 6.40
C VAL A 7 1.42 -9.13 6.52
N THR A 8 1.93 -8.66 5.38
CA THR A 8 2.49 -7.31 5.25
C THR A 8 1.36 -6.30 5.03
N CYS A 9 1.38 -5.21 5.78
CA CYS A 9 0.37 -4.16 5.75
C CYS A 9 0.31 -3.48 4.37
N PRO A 10 -0.87 -3.45 3.71
CA PRO A 10 -0.99 -2.95 2.34
C PRO A 10 -1.36 -1.45 2.29
N PHE A 11 -0.85 -0.61 3.20
CA PHE A 11 -1.28 0.80 3.25
C PHE A 11 -0.20 1.83 2.96
N CYS A 12 0.99 1.70 3.55
CA CYS A 12 2.07 2.66 3.33
C CYS A 12 3.40 1.90 3.19
N ALA A 13 4.43 2.60 2.72
CA ALA A 13 5.72 2.00 2.36
C ALA A 13 6.54 1.48 3.55
N VAL A 14 6.12 1.73 4.80
CA VAL A 14 6.81 1.21 6.00
C VAL A 14 6.89 -0.31 6.00
N GLY A 15 5.86 -1.01 5.48
CA GLY A 15 5.88 -2.47 5.39
C GLY A 15 5.72 -3.19 6.73
N CYS A 16 4.93 -2.62 7.65
CA CYS A 16 4.61 -3.27 8.93
C CYS A 16 4.02 -4.67 8.71
N ARG A 17 4.26 -5.62 9.62
CA ARG A 17 3.69 -6.97 9.57
C ARG A 17 2.77 -7.21 10.76
N PHE A 18 1.73 -7.99 10.52
CA PHE A 18 0.81 -8.49 11.53
C PHE A 18 0.38 -9.91 11.18
N LYS A 19 -0.33 -10.55 12.10
CA LYS A 19 -0.85 -11.90 11.94
C LYS A 19 -2.35 -11.85 11.74
N ILE A 20 -2.87 -12.68 10.84
CA ILE A 20 -4.29 -12.98 10.73
C ILE A 20 -4.49 -14.39 11.27
N LEU A 21 -5.26 -14.49 12.34
CA LEU A 21 -5.67 -15.75 12.95
C LEU A 21 -6.98 -16.18 12.31
N LYS A 22 -6.95 -17.27 11.56
CA LYS A 22 -8.15 -17.81 10.90
C LYS A 22 -9.19 -18.21 11.94
N GLY A 23 -10.43 -17.83 11.66
CA GLY A 23 -11.60 -18.30 12.36
C GLY A 23 -11.78 -19.82 12.29
N GLU A 24 -12.62 -20.37 13.16
CA GLU A 24 -12.96 -21.80 13.12
C GLU A 24 -13.93 -22.14 11.99
N ASN A 25 -14.65 -21.12 11.50
CA ASN A 25 -15.54 -21.29 10.36
C ASN A 25 -14.80 -21.23 9.04
N GLU A 26 -15.27 -22.00 8.05
CA GLU A 26 -14.75 -21.95 6.68
C GLU A 26 -15.19 -20.69 5.93
N VAL A 27 -16.00 -19.84 6.56
CA VAL A 27 -16.54 -18.62 5.97
C VAL A 27 -15.44 -17.58 5.83
N VAL A 28 -14.99 -17.38 4.59
CA VAL A 28 -14.09 -16.28 4.22
C VAL A 28 -14.86 -15.16 3.54
N PHE A 29 -14.34 -13.93 3.65
CA PHE A 29 -14.85 -12.76 2.94
C PHE A 29 -16.32 -12.39 3.22
N SER A 30 -16.75 -12.61 4.46
CA SER A 30 -18.10 -12.27 4.93
C SER A 30 -18.02 -11.60 6.31
N GLN A 31 -18.98 -10.76 6.66
CA GLN A 31 -19.10 -10.23 8.03
C GLN A 31 -19.25 -11.32 9.10
N ARG A 32 -19.57 -12.55 8.69
CA ARG A 32 -19.65 -13.73 9.56
C ARG A 32 -18.28 -14.40 9.77
N THR A 33 -17.25 -13.99 9.04
CA THR A 33 -15.89 -14.50 9.21
C THR A 33 -15.42 -14.20 10.64
N THR A 34 -14.83 -15.20 11.29
CA THR A 34 -14.33 -15.09 12.67
C THR A 34 -12.82 -14.90 12.74
N ASP A 35 -12.22 -14.43 11.64
CA ASP A 35 -10.81 -14.07 11.53
C ASP A 35 -10.53 -12.88 12.45
N ASN A 36 -9.37 -12.93 13.13
CA ASN A 36 -8.93 -11.87 14.02
C ASN A 36 -7.50 -11.45 13.68
N ILE A 37 -7.16 -10.22 14.01
CA ILE A 37 -5.79 -9.73 13.93
C ILE A 37 -5.04 -10.08 15.22
N ASP A 38 -3.76 -10.41 15.08
CA ASP A 38 -2.81 -10.50 16.19
C ASP A 38 -1.51 -9.78 15.84
N PHE A 39 -0.78 -9.35 16.87
CA PHE A 39 0.41 -8.54 16.71
C PHE A 39 1.64 -9.41 16.45
N ASP A 40 2.44 -9.02 15.47
CA ASP A 40 3.70 -9.67 15.17
C ASP A 40 4.86 -8.98 15.91
N TYR A 41 5.11 -9.40 17.14
CA TYR A 41 6.19 -8.88 17.97
C TYR A 41 7.59 -9.30 17.48
N GLU A 42 7.69 -10.34 16.65
CA GLU A 42 8.95 -10.79 16.02
C GLU A 42 9.31 -9.94 14.80
N ASN A 43 8.39 -9.10 14.32
CA ASN A 43 8.68 -8.26 13.17
C ASN A 43 9.61 -7.10 13.52
N ASP A 44 10.73 -7.06 12.82
CA ASP A 44 11.80 -6.09 12.98
C ASP A 44 11.43 -4.64 12.60
N ILE A 45 10.39 -4.43 11.80
CA ILE A 45 9.99 -3.10 11.32
C ILE A 45 9.12 -2.40 12.36
N ASN A 46 8.05 -3.08 12.80
CA ASN A 46 7.03 -2.50 13.66
C ASN A 46 6.99 -3.05 15.09
N GLU A 47 7.69 -4.15 15.42
CA GLU A 47 7.76 -4.72 16.78
C GLU A 47 6.36 -4.91 17.40
N GLY A 48 5.39 -5.39 16.62
CA GLY A 48 4.00 -5.53 17.02
C GLY A 48 3.14 -4.26 16.96
N ALA A 49 3.73 -3.07 16.79
CA ALA A 49 2.96 -1.83 16.72
C ALA A 49 2.18 -1.71 15.40
N LEU A 50 0.95 -1.18 15.46
CA LEU A 50 0.14 -0.88 14.28
C LEU A 50 -0.46 0.53 14.39
N CYS A 51 -0.53 1.23 13.27
CA CYS A 51 -1.34 2.44 13.17
C CYS A 51 -2.83 2.06 13.00
N PRO A 52 -3.79 3.01 13.10
CA PRO A 52 -5.21 2.71 12.93
C PRO A 52 -5.53 1.97 11.63
N ARG A 53 -4.90 2.36 10.51
CA ARG A 53 -5.06 1.66 9.23
C ARG A 53 -4.65 0.19 9.34
N GLY A 54 -3.48 -0.08 9.90
CA GLY A 54 -2.97 -1.45 10.07
C GLY A 54 -3.83 -2.29 11.01
N HIS A 55 -4.32 -1.70 12.10
CA HIS A 55 -5.16 -2.38 13.08
C HIS A 55 -6.50 -2.86 12.49
N PHE A 56 -7.09 -2.06 11.61
CA PHE A 56 -8.35 -2.39 10.92
C PHE A 56 -8.15 -2.98 9.52
N ALA A 57 -6.91 -3.35 9.15
CA ALA A 57 -6.61 -3.89 7.82
C ALA A 57 -7.38 -5.18 7.52
N TYR A 58 -7.55 -6.05 8.52
CA TYR A 58 -8.23 -7.34 8.38
C TYR A 58 -9.72 -7.18 8.06
N GLU A 59 -10.36 -6.07 8.46
CA GLU A 59 -11.77 -5.81 8.15
C GLU A 59 -12.02 -5.68 6.65
N LEU A 60 -11.00 -5.27 5.87
CA LEU A 60 -11.10 -5.22 4.41
C LEU A 60 -11.38 -6.60 3.79
N LEU A 61 -11.01 -7.69 4.48
CA LEU A 61 -11.28 -9.03 4.00
C LEU A 61 -12.78 -9.32 4.01
N SER A 62 -13.50 -8.89 5.04
CA SER A 62 -14.92 -9.21 5.30
C SER A 62 -15.87 -8.03 5.17
N HIS A 63 -15.40 -6.89 4.69
CA HIS A 63 -16.18 -5.65 4.63
C HIS A 63 -17.48 -5.80 3.82
N PRO A 64 -18.65 -5.30 4.30
CA PRO A 64 -19.95 -5.39 3.61
C PRO A 64 -19.94 -4.98 2.14
N LYS A 65 -19.15 -3.95 1.82
CA LYS A 65 -19.09 -3.35 0.49
C LYS A 65 -18.06 -4.01 -0.42
N ARG A 66 -17.42 -5.11 0.01
CA ARG A 66 -16.48 -5.83 -0.83
C ARG A 66 -17.20 -6.41 -2.05
N LEU A 67 -16.62 -6.23 -3.24
CA LEU A 67 -17.15 -6.84 -4.45
C LEU A 67 -16.84 -8.35 -4.45
N GLY A 68 -17.88 -9.17 -4.31
CA GLY A 68 -17.79 -10.63 -4.41
C GLY A 68 -18.13 -11.20 -5.80
N ARG A 69 -18.47 -10.33 -6.76
CA ARG A 69 -18.82 -10.69 -8.14
C ARG A 69 -18.23 -9.66 -9.09
N ALA A 70 -18.01 -10.04 -10.34
CA ALA A 70 -17.69 -9.09 -11.39
C ALA A 70 -18.99 -8.45 -11.91
N PHE A 71 -18.88 -7.21 -12.38
CA PHE A 71 -20.02 -6.41 -12.84
C PHE A 71 -19.72 -5.80 -14.20
N TYR A 72 -20.76 -5.71 -15.03
CA TYR A 72 -20.72 -5.09 -16.35
C TYR A 72 -21.84 -4.06 -16.48
N LYS A 73 -21.57 -2.91 -17.09
CA LYS A 73 -22.58 -1.87 -17.28
C LYS A 73 -23.37 -2.14 -18.56
N LYS A 74 -24.66 -2.46 -18.43
CA LYS A 74 -25.59 -2.66 -19.55
C LYS A 74 -26.75 -1.67 -19.41
N ASN A 75 -26.99 -0.86 -20.45
CA ASN A 75 -28.07 0.14 -20.48
C ASN A 75 -28.08 1.07 -19.26
N GLY A 76 -26.89 1.60 -18.90
CA GLY A 76 -26.75 2.52 -17.77
C GLY A 76 -26.68 1.87 -16.38
N LYS A 77 -26.98 0.57 -16.24
CA LYS A 77 -27.02 -0.13 -14.94
C LYS A 77 -25.89 -1.16 -14.82
N LEU A 78 -25.32 -1.30 -13.62
CA LEU A 78 -24.36 -2.36 -13.29
C LEU A 78 -25.10 -3.67 -13.05
N THR A 79 -24.71 -4.72 -13.77
CA THR A 79 -25.29 -6.06 -13.64
C THR A 79 -24.17 -7.06 -13.35
N PRO A 80 -24.34 -7.99 -12.37
CA PRO A 80 -23.38 -9.07 -12.15
C PRO A 80 -23.19 -9.92 -13.41
N GLU A 81 -21.96 -10.32 -13.69
CA GLU A 81 -21.61 -11.11 -14.88
C GLU A 81 -20.38 -11.97 -14.61
N ILE A 82 -20.22 -13.04 -15.38
CA ILE A 82 -19.05 -13.93 -15.33
C ILE A 82 -17.81 -13.19 -15.88
N PRO A 83 -16.65 -13.16 -15.18
CA PRO A 83 -15.46 -12.44 -15.61
C PRO A 83 -15.03 -12.71 -17.05
N GLU A 84 -15.08 -13.98 -17.48
CA GLU A 84 -14.71 -14.42 -18.84
C GLU A 84 -15.58 -13.76 -19.91
N ILE A 85 -16.88 -13.63 -19.66
CA ILE A 85 -17.83 -12.95 -20.57
C ILE A 85 -17.51 -11.45 -20.62
N ILE A 86 -17.16 -10.84 -19.49
CA ILE A 86 -16.73 -9.44 -19.45
C ILE A 86 -15.48 -9.24 -20.30
N PHE A 87 -14.46 -10.10 -20.15
CA PHE A 87 -13.23 -10.01 -20.93
C PHE A 87 -13.47 -10.23 -22.43
N GLN A 88 -14.34 -11.16 -22.82
CA GLN A 88 -14.73 -11.34 -24.23
C GLN A 88 -15.36 -10.07 -24.81
N LYS A 89 -16.24 -9.39 -24.05
CA LYS A 89 -16.84 -8.11 -24.45
C LYS A 89 -15.77 -7.01 -24.59
N VAL A 90 -14.86 -6.90 -23.62
CA VAL A 90 -13.73 -5.94 -23.68
C VAL A 90 -12.88 -6.17 -24.93
N VAL A 91 -12.52 -7.42 -25.23
CA VAL A 91 -11.75 -7.75 -26.45
C VAL A 91 -12.53 -7.39 -27.71
N ALA A 92 -13.85 -7.67 -27.76
CA ALA A 92 -14.68 -7.31 -28.89
C ALA A 92 -14.77 -5.79 -29.10
N ASP A 93 -14.84 -5.00 -28.02
CA ASP A 93 -14.87 -3.55 -28.09
C ASP A 93 -13.51 -2.94 -28.46
N LEU A 94 -12.42 -3.53 -27.99
CA LEU A 94 -11.05 -3.16 -28.40
C LEU A 94 -10.84 -3.39 -29.90
N LYS A 95 -11.33 -4.49 -30.47
CA LYS A 95 -11.25 -4.77 -31.91
C LYS A 95 -12.00 -3.76 -32.78
N LYS A 96 -12.97 -3.04 -32.23
CA LYS A 96 -13.71 -1.97 -32.95
C LYS A 96 -12.95 -0.65 -32.97
N GLN A 97 -11.95 -0.47 -32.10
CA GLN A 97 -11.16 0.76 -32.04
C GLN A 97 -10.21 0.83 -33.23
N LYS A 98 -10.13 2.01 -33.85
CA LYS A 98 -9.27 2.28 -35.01
C LYS A 98 -7.95 2.98 -34.66
N ALA A 99 -7.78 3.38 -33.41
CA ALA A 99 -6.56 4.04 -32.96
C ALA A 99 -5.38 3.05 -33.02
N ALA A 100 -4.18 3.56 -33.35
CA ALA A 100 -2.97 2.74 -33.37
C ALA A 100 -2.65 2.14 -31.99
N ASN A 101 -2.90 2.90 -30.92
CA ASN A 101 -2.73 2.47 -29.52
C ASN A 101 -4.07 2.66 -28.77
N PRO A 102 -5.03 1.72 -28.92
CA PRO A 102 -6.38 1.90 -28.39
C PRO A 102 -6.50 1.54 -26.90
N LEU A 103 -5.43 1.04 -26.28
CA LEU A 103 -5.44 0.52 -24.92
C LEU A 103 -4.31 1.15 -24.09
N ALA A 104 -4.68 1.62 -22.90
CA ALA A 104 -3.76 1.96 -21.83
C ALA A 104 -4.06 1.08 -20.61
N ILE A 105 -3.03 0.67 -19.88
CA ILE A 105 -3.19 -0.06 -18.62
C ILE A 105 -2.74 0.85 -17.49
N LEU A 106 -3.69 1.20 -16.62
CA LEU A 106 -3.43 1.97 -15.41
C LEU A 106 -3.59 1.07 -14.20
N PHE A 107 -2.61 1.03 -13.31
CA PHE A 107 -2.62 0.14 -12.14
C PHE A 107 -2.35 0.86 -10.82
N ASP A 108 -2.72 0.19 -9.73
CA ASP A 108 -2.48 0.66 -8.37
C ASP A 108 -1.09 0.19 -7.89
N PRO A 109 -0.24 1.07 -7.33
CA PRO A 109 1.05 0.65 -6.77
C PRO A 109 0.93 -0.32 -5.58
N MET A 110 -0.28 -0.54 -5.04
CA MET A 110 -0.50 -1.53 -3.98
C MET A 110 -0.63 -2.98 -4.47
N LEU A 111 -0.60 -3.22 -5.79
CA LEU A 111 -0.57 -4.58 -6.34
C LEU A 111 0.69 -5.34 -5.91
N SER A 112 0.60 -6.68 -5.89
CA SER A 112 1.78 -7.49 -5.60
C SER A 112 2.81 -7.37 -6.74
N LEU A 113 4.09 -7.57 -6.42
CA LEU A 113 5.15 -7.59 -7.44
C LEU A 113 4.91 -8.66 -8.52
N HIS A 114 4.24 -9.76 -8.16
CA HIS A 114 3.89 -10.81 -9.12
C HIS A 114 2.80 -10.33 -10.09
N ASP A 115 1.77 -9.64 -9.60
CA ASP A 115 0.71 -9.08 -10.43
C ASP A 115 1.25 -7.99 -11.36
N ILE A 116 2.10 -7.09 -10.82
CA ILE A 116 2.75 -6.05 -11.63
C ILE A 116 3.62 -6.70 -12.71
N ARG A 117 4.39 -7.74 -12.39
CA ARG A 117 5.20 -8.45 -13.37
C ARG A 117 4.34 -9.09 -14.46
N ALA A 118 3.26 -9.78 -14.09
CA ALA A 118 2.35 -10.41 -15.03
C ALA A 118 1.69 -9.36 -15.95
N LEU A 119 1.29 -8.21 -15.39
CA LEU A 119 0.73 -7.09 -16.12
C LEU A 119 1.73 -6.50 -17.13
N LEU A 120 2.98 -6.29 -16.71
CA LEU A 120 4.04 -5.77 -17.59
C LEU A 120 4.39 -6.75 -18.71
N GLU A 121 4.40 -8.05 -18.41
CA GLU A 121 4.62 -9.10 -19.41
C GLU A 121 3.45 -9.16 -20.42
N PHE A 122 2.21 -9.10 -19.93
CA PHE A 122 1.02 -9.00 -20.77
C PHE A 122 1.10 -7.78 -21.69
N ALA A 123 1.46 -6.61 -21.15
CA ALA A 123 1.60 -5.39 -21.94
C ALA A 123 2.67 -5.51 -23.03
N ARG A 124 3.85 -6.05 -22.68
CA ARG A 124 4.95 -6.27 -23.62
C ARG A 124 4.54 -7.21 -24.75
N ASN A 125 3.94 -8.35 -24.41
CA ASN A 125 3.53 -9.36 -25.39
C ASN A 125 2.47 -8.84 -26.37
N ASN A 126 1.66 -7.87 -25.93
CA ASN A 126 0.61 -7.25 -26.75
C ASN A 126 1.01 -5.88 -27.31
N LYS A 127 2.28 -5.45 -27.19
CA LYS A 127 2.80 -4.16 -27.67
C LYS A 127 2.02 -2.96 -27.15
N ILE A 128 1.50 -3.03 -25.92
CA ILE A 128 0.82 -1.93 -25.26
C ILE A 128 1.88 -0.96 -24.77
N THR A 129 1.90 0.26 -25.33
CA THR A 129 2.93 1.27 -25.02
C THR A 129 2.57 2.14 -23.82
N THR A 130 1.30 2.18 -23.44
CA THR A 130 0.80 3.06 -22.38
C THR A 130 0.48 2.23 -21.15
N VAL A 131 1.46 2.11 -20.25
CA VAL A 131 1.32 1.38 -18.99
C VAL A 131 1.88 2.24 -17.87
N ASP A 132 1.04 2.56 -16.88
CA ASP A 132 1.43 3.47 -15.81
C ASP A 132 0.64 3.19 -14.52
N PHE A 133 1.09 3.75 -13.39
CA PHE A 133 0.27 3.80 -12.18
C PHE A 133 -0.51 5.11 -12.09
N VAL A 134 -1.61 5.12 -11.34
CA VAL A 134 -2.63 6.20 -11.36
C VAL A 134 -2.18 7.54 -10.72
N ALA A 135 -0.89 7.79 -10.54
CA ALA A 135 -0.35 9.11 -10.16
C ALA A 135 0.52 9.77 -11.26
N PRO A 136 0.02 9.91 -12.51
CA PRO A 136 0.80 10.47 -13.62
C PRO A 136 1.18 11.94 -13.40
N THR A 137 0.45 12.69 -12.56
CA THR A 137 0.78 14.08 -12.24
C THR A 137 2.05 14.22 -11.40
N ASP A 138 2.38 13.22 -10.59
CA ASP A 138 3.59 13.21 -9.77
C ASP A 138 4.76 12.53 -10.50
N TRP A 139 4.56 12.11 -11.76
CA TRP A 139 5.55 11.37 -12.55
C TRP A 139 6.89 12.09 -12.66
N HIS A 140 6.89 13.42 -12.81
CA HIS A 140 8.12 14.22 -12.87
C HIS A 140 8.89 14.23 -11.54
N LEU A 141 8.18 14.30 -10.41
CA LEU A 141 8.78 14.18 -9.08
C LEU A 141 9.26 12.75 -8.82
N PHE A 142 8.47 11.76 -9.24
CA PHE A 142 8.80 10.35 -9.10
C PHE A 142 10.02 9.97 -9.95
N HIS A 143 10.09 10.44 -11.20
CA HIS A 143 11.27 10.33 -12.06
C HIS A 143 12.48 10.97 -11.39
N ALA A 144 12.35 12.19 -10.87
CA ALA A 144 13.43 12.83 -10.13
C ALA A 144 13.87 11.99 -8.91
N MET A 145 12.96 11.28 -8.24
CA MET A 145 13.29 10.39 -7.11
C MET A 145 13.90 9.04 -7.53
N VAL A 146 13.56 8.53 -8.71
CA VAL A 146 13.96 7.20 -9.20
C VAL A 146 15.20 7.27 -10.09
N GLU A 147 15.23 8.20 -11.05
CA GLU A 147 16.32 8.39 -12.01
C GLU A 147 17.46 9.23 -11.47
N THR A 148 17.18 10.19 -10.59
CA THR A 148 18.23 10.71 -9.72
C THR A 148 18.34 9.69 -8.61
N PRO A 149 19.35 8.81 -8.59
CA PRO A 149 19.59 8.08 -7.37
C PRO A 149 19.78 9.17 -6.33
N PHE A 150 19.05 9.10 -5.23
CA PHE A 150 19.59 9.62 -3.99
C PHE A 150 20.97 8.98 -3.89
N THR A 151 22.02 9.69 -4.30
CA THR A 151 23.42 9.23 -4.30
C THR A 151 23.88 8.90 -2.88
N HIS A 152 23.05 9.27 -1.91
CA HIS A 152 23.13 8.96 -0.51
C HIS A 152 22.53 7.60 -0.17
N ARG A 153 23.22 6.90 0.73
CA ARG A 153 22.78 5.62 1.30
C ARG A 153 21.39 5.75 1.93
N GLN A 154 20.43 4.98 1.43
CA GLN A 154 19.11 4.88 2.03
C GLN A 154 19.14 4.15 3.38
N CYS A 155 18.31 4.58 4.32
CA CYS A 155 18.08 3.85 5.56
C CYS A 155 17.25 2.59 5.28
N ARG A 156 17.92 1.43 5.15
CA ARG A 156 17.26 0.14 4.85
C ARG A 156 16.66 -0.55 6.07
N ASN A 157 16.89 -0.02 7.27
CA ASN A 157 16.41 -0.59 8.53
C ASN A 157 15.84 0.51 9.42
N SER A 158 14.51 0.58 9.52
CA SER A 158 13.81 1.59 10.31
C SER A 158 14.20 1.58 11.80
N ARG A 159 14.68 0.46 12.35
CA ARG A 159 15.18 0.41 13.74
C ARG A 159 16.43 1.25 13.97
N ALA A 160 17.23 1.50 12.93
CA ALA A 160 18.39 2.37 13.06
C ALA A 160 17.99 3.80 13.48
N LEU A 161 16.77 4.21 13.17
CA LEU A 161 16.24 5.52 13.52
C LEU A 161 16.15 5.75 15.04
N LYS A 162 16.09 4.68 15.85
CA LYS A 162 15.98 4.77 17.32
C LYS A 162 17.26 5.23 18.02
N ASN A 163 18.40 5.17 17.31
CA ASN A 163 19.73 5.48 17.84
C ASN A 163 20.25 6.83 17.33
N LEU A 164 19.38 7.67 16.74
CA LEU A 164 19.76 8.97 16.22
C LEU A 164 19.83 10.01 17.35
N ASN A 165 20.79 10.93 17.24
CA ASN A 165 20.93 12.03 18.21
C ASN A 165 20.38 13.35 17.64
N SER A 166 20.26 13.47 16.32
CA SER A 166 19.66 14.63 15.66
C SER A 166 18.85 14.17 14.46
N VAL A 167 17.65 14.71 14.32
CA VAL A 167 16.75 14.47 13.20
C VAL A 167 16.32 15.82 12.62
N LEU A 168 16.39 15.94 11.30
CA LEU A 168 15.73 17.00 10.54
C LEU A 168 14.62 16.36 9.72
N ALA A 169 13.37 16.60 10.12
CA ALA A 169 12.19 16.15 9.40
C ALA A 169 11.64 17.26 8.51
N ILE A 170 11.38 16.95 7.24
CA ILE A 170 10.75 17.86 6.29
C ILE A 170 9.38 17.29 5.95
N GLY A 171 8.31 18.04 6.25
CA GLY A 171 6.94 17.57 6.06
C GLY A 171 6.32 16.86 7.27
N ASP A 172 5.23 16.12 7.03
CA ASP A 172 4.45 15.42 8.05
C ASP A 172 4.62 13.89 8.03
N LEU A 173 5.78 13.44 8.47
CA LEU A 173 6.15 12.02 8.54
C LEU A 173 5.17 11.19 9.39
N PHE A 174 4.76 11.68 10.56
CA PHE A 174 3.97 10.91 11.52
C PHE A 174 2.53 10.66 11.07
N THR A 175 1.99 11.48 10.15
CA THR A 175 0.70 11.20 9.51
C THR A 175 0.85 10.17 8.39
N LYS A 176 1.91 10.27 7.58
CA LYS A 176 2.11 9.40 6.41
C LYS A 176 2.59 8.00 6.80
N GLU A 177 3.51 7.94 7.77
CA GLU A 177 4.24 6.74 8.21
C GLU A 177 4.22 6.62 9.75
N PRO A 178 3.04 6.43 10.37
CA PRO A 178 2.88 6.64 11.82
C PRO A 178 3.74 5.74 12.70
N VAL A 179 4.04 4.52 12.27
CA VAL A 179 4.86 3.58 13.07
C VAL A 179 6.31 4.06 13.20
N LEU A 180 6.82 4.85 12.25
CA LEU A 180 8.17 5.42 12.36
C LEU A 180 8.29 6.44 13.49
N SER A 181 7.18 7.07 13.91
CA SER A 181 7.16 7.99 15.05
C SER A 181 7.69 7.32 16.31
N ARG A 182 7.38 6.03 16.55
CA ARG A 182 7.90 5.28 17.69
C ARG A 182 9.43 5.26 17.71
N HIS A 183 10.06 4.96 16.57
CA HIS A 183 11.53 4.89 16.49
C HIS A 183 12.15 6.28 16.67
N LEU A 184 11.59 7.29 16.01
CA LEU A 184 12.10 8.66 16.06
C LEU A 184 11.90 9.32 17.44
N LEU A 185 10.79 9.05 18.12
CA LEU A 185 10.54 9.56 19.47
C LEU A 185 11.37 8.84 20.54
N LYS A 186 11.62 7.53 20.37
CA LYS A 186 12.60 6.82 21.22
C LYS A 186 13.98 7.48 21.11
N ALA A 187 14.39 7.85 19.89
CA ALA A 187 15.64 8.56 19.66
C ALA A 187 15.63 9.94 20.32
N LYS A 188 14.62 10.79 20.03
CA LYS A 188 14.49 12.14 20.62
C LYS A 188 14.54 12.11 22.15
N TYR A 189 13.82 11.20 22.79
CA TYR A 189 13.68 11.18 24.25
C TYR A 189 14.74 10.33 24.97
N ALA A 190 15.66 9.68 24.25
CA ALA A 190 16.74 8.89 24.87
C ALA A 190 17.67 9.76 25.72
N PHE A 191 18.01 10.97 25.25
CA PHE A 191 18.86 11.91 25.95
C PHE A 191 18.35 13.35 25.77
N ARG A 192 18.48 14.18 26.81
CA ARG A 192 18.06 15.61 26.75
C ARG A 192 18.77 16.41 25.66
N ALA A 193 19.97 16.00 25.27
CA ALA A 193 20.75 16.67 24.23
C ALA A 193 20.28 16.32 22.81
N ASN A 194 19.43 15.31 22.64
CA ASN A 194 18.97 14.89 21.32
C ASN A 194 18.00 15.92 20.72
N GLN A 195 18.11 16.13 19.41
CA GLN A 195 17.36 17.16 18.69
C GLN A 195 16.40 16.54 17.67
N PHE A 196 15.22 17.15 17.54
CA PHE A 196 14.23 16.79 16.53
C PHE A 196 13.71 18.09 15.92
N ASN A 197 14.23 18.46 14.75
CA ASN A 197 13.90 19.70 14.08
C ASN A 197 12.90 19.40 12.96
N VAL A 198 11.87 20.23 12.79
CA VAL A 198 10.83 20.03 11.77
C VAL A 198 10.69 21.27 10.91
N ILE A 199 10.75 21.09 9.58
CA ILE A 199 10.45 22.12 8.59
C ILE A 199 9.12 21.74 7.93
N ASN A 200 8.09 22.55 8.16
CA ASN A 200 6.78 22.37 7.53
C ASN A 200 6.04 23.73 7.45
N PRO A 201 5.26 24.02 6.39
CA PRO A 201 4.59 25.32 6.24
C PRO A 201 3.45 25.57 7.25
N PHE A 202 3.00 24.55 7.99
CA PHE A 202 1.97 24.66 9.03
C PHE A 202 2.18 23.61 10.14
N PRO A 203 1.55 23.75 11.32
CA PRO A 203 1.65 22.74 12.37
C PRO A 203 1.04 21.40 11.96
N THR A 204 1.76 20.30 12.22
CA THR A 204 1.36 18.92 11.88
C THR A 204 1.65 17.94 13.00
N ARG A 205 1.19 16.69 12.86
CA ARG A 205 1.46 15.63 13.85
C ARG A 205 2.95 15.43 14.09
N THR A 206 3.79 15.69 13.10
CA THR A 206 5.25 15.64 13.23
C THR A 206 5.80 16.84 13.99
N SER A 207 5.36 18.06 13.67
CA SER A 207 5.88 19.29 14.30
C SER A 207 5.54 19.43 15.77
N TRP A 208 4.47 18.78 16.26
CA TRP A 208 4.13 18.73 17.69
C TRP A 208 5.24 18.12 18.56
N PHE A 209 6.16 17.36 17.96
CA PHE A 209 7.28 16.73 18.65
C PHE A 209 8.61 17.38 18.32
N ALA A 210 8.62 18.55 17.66
CA ALA A 210 9.84 19.34 17.47
C ALA A 210 10.27 19.98 18.80
#